data_AF-A0A352SSS8-F1
#
_entry.id   AF-A0A352SSS8-F1
#
_cell.length_a   1.000
_cell.length_b   1.000
_cell.length_c   1.000
_cell.angle_alpha   90.00
_cell.angle_beta   90.00
_cell.angle_gamma   90.00
#
_symmetry.space_group_name_H-M   'P 1'
#
loop_
_entity.id
_entity.type
_entity.pdbx_description
1 polymer ?
#
loop_
_entity_poly.entity_id
_entity_poly.type
_entity_poly.pdbx_seq_one_letter_code
_entity_poly.pdbx_strand_id
1 'polypeptide(L)'
;LRMERAIRERMGSVEIDTVMPADLINAKPAAAAVREFFGSSQLSQFMDQTNPLSEITHKRRVSALGPGGLTRERAGFEVRDVHPTHYGRICPIETPEGPNIGLINSLATYAKINRYGFIETPYRKVVDGKVTDEVRYISAMEEGRYTIAQANAELDAKGAFVGELIPIRRAGEIGLARPTDIELMDVSPKQLVSVAAALIPFLENDDANRALMGSNMQRQAVPLVRAEAPIVGTG
;
A
#
# COMPACT_ATOMS: atom_id res chain seq x y z
N LEU A 1 -22.58 9.85 -19.86
CA LEU A 1 -23.83 9.08 -20.06
C LEU A 1 -25.10 9.86 -19.69
N ARG A 2 -25.48 10.06 -18.42
CA ARG A 2 -26.77 10.74 -18.08
C ARG A 2 -26.84 12.22 -18.52
N MET A 3 -25.78 13.00 -18.28
CA MET A 3 -25.71 14.42 -18.66
C MET A 3 -25.61 14.61 -20.18
N GLU A 4 -24.75 13.84 -20.84
CA GLU A 4 -24.56 13.86 -22.29
C GLU A 4 -25.86 13.54 -23.05
N ARG A 5 -26.61 12.53 -22.61
CA ARG A 5 -27.92 12.19 -23.19
C ARG A 5 -28.90 13.35 -23.07
N ALA A 6 -28.98 13.97 -21.89
CA ALA A 6 -29.85 15.12 -21.65
C ALA A 6 -29.45 16.33 -22.52
N ILE A 7 -28.15 16.54 -22.76
CA ILE A 7 -27.66 17.58 -23.66
C ILE A 7 -28.07 17.28 -25.10
N ARG A 8 -27.86 16.05 -25.60
CA ARG A 8 -28.25 15.66 -26.97
C ARG A 8 -29.77 15.79 -27.20
N GLU A 9 -30.58 15.38 -26.23
CA GLU A 9 -32.04 15.52 -26.30
C GLU A 9 -32.48 17.00 -26.32
N ARG A 10 -31.83 17.87 -25.54
CA ARG A 10 -32.09 19.32 -25.56
C ARG A 10 -31.63 19.98 -26.86
N MET A 11 -30.47 19.61 -27.40
CA MET A 11 -29.99 20.14 -28.68
C MET A 11 -30.95 19.83 -29.84
N GLY A 12 -31.65 18.70 -29.81
CA GLY A 12 -32.66 18.37 -30.82
C GLY A 12 -33.98 19.12 -30.67
N SER A 13 -34.22 19.80 -29.54
CA SER A 13 -35.50 20.40 -29.19
C SER A 13 -35.51 21.93 -29.17
N VAL A 14 -34.35 22.58 -29.27
CA VAL A 14 -34.22 24.04 -29.11
C VAL A 14 -33.57 24.66 -30.35
N GLU A 15 -34.03 25.84 -30.76
CA GLU A 15 -33.49 26.57 -31.91
C GLU A 15 -32.07 27.08 -31.63
N ILE A 16 -31.13 26.71 -32.49
CA ILE A 16 -29.68 26.89 -32.28
C ILE A 16 -29.27 28.37 -32.19
N ASP A 17 -30.00 29.26 -32.84
CA ASP A 17 -29.63 30.68 -32.96
C ASP A 17 -29.84 31.50 -31.68
N THR A 18 -30.57 30.97 -30.69
CA THR A 18 -30.95 31.70 -29.47
C THR A 18 -30.33 31.14 -28.19
N VAL A 19 -29.62 30.02 -28.27
CA VAL A 19 -29.22 29.24 -27.09
C VAL A 19 -27.74 29.38 -26.79
N MET A 20 -27.41 29.67 -25.53
CA MET A 20 -26.03 29.64 -25.07
C MET A 20 -25.67 28.23 -24.57
N PRO A 21 -24.39 27.80 -24.68
CA PRO A 21 -23.97 26.47 -24.21
C PRO A 21 -24.31 26.18 -22.74
N ALA A 22 -24.39 27.21 -21.88
CA ALA A 22 -24.76 27.06 -20.48
C ALA A 22 -26.21 26.55 -20.29
N ASP A 23 -27.14 26.88 -21.19
CA ASP A 23 -28.55 26.52 -21.10
C ASP A 23 -28.80 25.04 -21.42
N LEU A 24 -27.89 24.45 -22.20
CA LEU A 24 -27.91 23.03 -22.55
C LEU A 24 -27.37 22.15 -21.41
N ILE A 25 -26.51 22.69 -20.55
CA ILE A 25 -25.81 21.93 -19.51
C ILE A 25 -26.65 21.92 -18.22
N ASN A 26 -27.09 20.72 -17.81
CA ASN A 26 -27.66 20.51 -16.48
C ASN A 26 -26.65 19.80 -15.58
N ALA A 27 -26.10 20.51 -14.59
CA ALA A 27 -25.14 19.96 -13.63
C ALA A 27 -25.77 19.08 -12.55
N LYS A 28 -27.11 19.10 -12.36
CA LYS A 28 -27.79 18.35 -11.28
C LYS A 28 -27.48 16.85 -11.29
N PRO A 29 -27.48 16.13 -12.43
CA PRO A 29 -27.16 14.70 -12.46
C PRO A 29 -25.71 14.41 -12.08
N ALA A 30 -24.77 15.29 -12.44
CA ALA A 30 -23.36 15.12 -12.07
C ALA A 30 -23.16 15.36 -10.57
N ALA A 31 -23.72 16.45 -10.04
CA ALA A 31 -23.68 16.76 -8.61
C ALA A 31 -24.36 15.67 -7.76
N ALA A 32 -25.48 15.11 -8.24
CA ALA A 32 -26.17 14.01 -7.58
C ALA A 32 -25.30 12.75 -7.53
N ALA A 33 -24.63 12.39 -8.62
CA ALA A 33 -23.73 11.23 -8.66
C ALA A 33 -22.55 11.37 -7.68
N VAL A 34 -21.96 12.57 -7.59
CA VAL A 34 -20.88 12.85 -6.62
C VAL A 34 -21.41 12.76 -5.18
N ARG A 35 -22.58 13.35 -4.90
CA ARG A 35 -23.20 13.31 -3.57
C ARG A 35 -23.56 11.88 -3.16
N GLU A 36 -24.10 11.09 -4.08
CA GLU A 36 -24.41 9.67 -3.85
C GLU A 36 -23.13 8.89 -3.54
N PHE A 37 -22.06 9.09 -4.32
CA PHE A 37 -20.78 8.43 -4.06
C PHE A 37 -20.24 8.75 -2.66
N PHE A 38 -20.12 10.02 -2.27
CA PHE A 38 -19.60 10.35 -0.94
C PHE A 38 -20.57 10.05 0.20
N GLY A 39 -21.88 10.02 -0.06
CA GLY A 39 -22.90 9.82 0.95
C GLY A 39 -23.20 8.36 1.27
N SER A 40 -23.10 7.44 0.30
CA SER A 40 -23.52 6.04 0.48
C SER A 40 -22.56 4.98 -0.05
N SER A 41 -21.44 5.35 -0.68
CA SER A 41 -20.46 4.37 -1.15
C SER A 41 -19.78 3.65 0.02
N GLN A 42 -19.58 2.33 -0.12
CA GLN A 42 -18.81 1.53 0.83
C GLN A 42 -17.33 1.99 0.95
N LEU A 43 -16.81 2.65 -0.08
CA LEU A 43 -15.46 3.21 -0.08
C LEU A 43 -15.40 4.59 0.59
N SER A 44 -16.54 5.26 0.77
CA SER A 44 -16.64 6.51 1.53
C SER A 44 -16.86 6.18 3.00
N GLN A 45 -15.77 5.94 3.71
CA GLN A 45 -15.80 5.52 5.12
C GLN A 45 -15.76 6.73 6.04
N PHE A 46 -16.47 6.64 7.17
CA PHE A 46 -16.30 7.61 8.25
C PHE A 46 -14.90 7.44 8.84
N MET A 47 -14.15 8.53 8.92
CA MET A 47 -12.74 8.47 9.25
C MET A 47 -12.52 8.10 10.73
N ASP A 48 -11.79 7.02 10.97
CA ASP A 48 -11.15 6.71 12.27
C ASP A 48 -10.31 7.93 12.74
N GLN A 49 -10.70 8.55 13.86
CA GLN A 49 -10.09 9.76 14.42
C GLN A 49 -9.77 9.63 15.92
N THR A 50 -9.50 8.41 16.38
CA THR A 50 -9.18 8.17 17.80
C THR A 50 -7.83 8.78 18.18
N ASN A 51 -6.84 8.62 17.31
CA ASN A 51 -5.49 9.17 17.48
C ASN A 51 -4.80 9.40 16.11
N PRO A 52 -3.68 10.13 16.04
CA PRO A 52 -3.01 10.43 14.76
C PRO A 52 -2.61 9.19 13.95
N LEU A 53 -2.23 8.10 14.62
CA LEU A 53 -1.88 6.84 13.95
C LEU A 53 -3.10 6.21 13.28
N SER A 54 -4.26 6.21 13.94
CA SER A 54 -5.51 5.70 13.38
C SER A 54 -5.89 6.43 12.09
N GLU A 55 -5.69 7.75 12.05
CA GLU A 55 -5.96 8.58 10.88
C GLU A 55 -5.04 8.23 9.70
N ILE A 56 -3.74 8.10 9.97
CA ILE A 56 -2.72 7.80 8.96
C ILE A 56 -2.94 6.39 8.39
N THR A 57 -3.15 5.39 9.26
CA THR A 57 -3.44 4.02 8.80
C THR A 57 -4.70 4.00 7.95
N HIS A 58 -5.78 4.67 8.36
CA HIS A 58 -7.03 4.66 7.60
C HIS A 58 -6.84 5.21 6.19
N LYS A 59 -6.12 6.33 6.05
CA LYS A 59 -5.80 6.92 4.73
C LYS A 59 -4.90 6.04 3.85
N ARG A 60 -4.15 5.10 4.45
CA ARG A 60 -3.23 4.17 3.75
C ARG A 60 -3.80 2.76 3.58
N ARG A 61 -5.08 2.57 3.90
CA ARG A 61 -5.78 1.28 3.82
C ARG A 61 -6.12 0.95 2.37
N VAL A 62 -5.93 -0.31 2.00
CA VAL A 62 -6.33 -0.88 0.71
C VAL A 62 -7.38 -1.96 1.00
N SER A 63 -8.54 -1.86 0.36
CA SER A 63 -9.63 -2.82 0.54
C SER A 63 -9.93 -3.56 -0.76
N ALA A 64 -10.05 -4.88 -0.67
CA ALA A 64 -10.56 -5.71 -1.76
C ALA A 64 -12.10 -5.73 -1.82
N LEU A 65 -12.77 -5.11 -0.84
CA LEU A 65 -14.22 -5.04 -0.74
C LEU A 65 -14.75 -3.76 -1.41
N GLY A 66 -15.92 -3.85 -2.03
CA GLY A 66 -16.61 -2.70 -2.62
C GLY A 66 -17.21 -3.00 -3.99
N PRO A 67 -17.88 -2.01 -4.61
CA PRO A 67 -18.38 -2.14 -5.97
C PRO A 67 -17.25 -2.50 -6.95
N GLY A 68 -17.39 -3.61 -7.67
CA GLY A 68 -16.35 -4.13 -8.58
C GLY A 68 -15.24 -4.95 -7.91
N GLY A 69 -15.25 -5.06 -6.58
CA GLY A 69 -14.36 -5.93 -5.81
C GLY A 69 -15.02 -7.24 -5.39
N LEU A 70 -14.49 -7.83 -4.32
CA LEU A 70 -15.01 -9.06 -3.73
C LEU A 70 -16.12 -8.75 -2.71
N THR A 71 -17.05 -9.70 -2.55
CA THR A 71 -17.93 -9.75 -1.39
C THR A 71 -17.34 -10.66 -0.32
N ARG A 72 -17.65 -10.40 0.95
CA ARG A 72 -17.12 -11.19 2.08
C ARG A 72 -17.41 -12.68 1.96
N GLU A 73 -18.60 -13.03 1.46
CA GLU A 73 -19.08 -14.41 1.30
C GLU A 73 -18.39 -15.15 0.15
N ARG A 74 -17.94 -14.43 -0.88
CA ARG A 74 -17.27 -15.01 -2.06
C ARG A 74 -15.75 -15.01 -1.93
N ALA A 75 -15.21 -14.37 -0.90
CA ALA A 75 -13.78 -14.31 -0.65
C ALA A 75 -13.30 -15.62 0.00
N GLY A 76 -12.77 -16.52 -0.83
CA GLY A 76 -12.17 -17.78 -0.40
C GLY A 76 -10.88 -17.60 0.42
N PHE A 77 -10.23 -18.72 0.74
CA PHE A 77 -9.00 -18.72 1.53
C PHE A 77 -7.81 -18.10 0.77
N GLU A 78 -7.65 -18.43 -0.51
CA GLU A 78 -6.50 -18.01 -1.34
C GLU A 78 -6.36 -16.48 -1.45
N VAL A 79 -7.48 -15.74 -1.51
CA VAL A 79 -7.47 -14.27 -1.62
C VAL A 79 -7.14 -13.56 -0.31
N ARG A 80 -7.15 -14.29 0.81
CA ARG A 80 -6.84 -13.77 2.15
C ARG A 80 -5.40 -14.05 2.56
N ASP A 81 -4.73 -14.96 1.87
CA ASP A 81 -3.38 -15.39 2.20
C ASP A 81 -2.33 -14.34 1.77
N VAL A 82 -1.15 -14.40 2.39
CA VAL A 82 -0.05 -13.50 2.09
C VAL A 82 0.72 -14.03 0.88
N HIS A 83 0.63 -13.29 -0.22
CA HIS A 83 1.39 -13.62 -1.42
C HIS A 83 2.82 -13.06 -1.35
N PRO A 84 3.86 -13.75 -1.86
CA PRO A 84 5.24 -13.25 -1.85
C PRO A 84 5.42 -11.86 -2.51
N THR A 85 4.60 -11.52 -3.51
CA THR A 85 4.65 -10.20 -4.17
C THR A 85 4.17 -9.04 -3.28
N HIS A 86 3.55 -9.34 -2.13
CA HIS A 86 3.19 -8.33 -1.14
C HIS A 86 4.43 -7.68 -0.50
N TYR A 87 5.59 -8.34 -0.55
CA TYR A 87 6.84 -7.84 0.02
C TYR A 87 7.10 -6.39 -0.43
N GLY A 88 7.23 -5.48 0.55
CA GLY A 88 7.50 -4.06 0.30
C GLY A 88 6.32 -3.25 -0.25
N ARG A 89 5.15 -3.86 -0.48
CA ARG A 89 3.97 -3.23 -1.10
C ARG A 89 2.77 -3.20 -0.16
N ILE A 90 2.42 -4.36 0.38
CA ILE A 90 1.31 -4.56 1.30
C ILE A 90 1.89 -5.16 2.58
N CYS A 91 1.53 -4.57 3.73
CA CYS A 91 2.00 -5.08 5.01
C CYS A 91 1.39 -6.46 5.30
N PRO A 92 2.20 -7.48 5.64
CA PRO A 92 1.70 -8.81 6.00
C PRO A 92 1.17 -8.91 7.44
N ILE A 93 1.40 -7.89 8.27
CA ILE A 93 1.04 -7.89 9.70
C ILE A 93 -0.26 -7.11 9.95
N GLU A 94 -0.39 -5.91 9.38
CA GLU A 94 -1.51 -5.02 9.68
C GLU A 94 -2.75 -5.36 8.84
N THR A 95 -3.55 -6.29 9.36
CA THR A 95 -4.90 -6.62 8.88
C THR A 95 -5.87 -6.67 10.07
N PRO A 96 -7.16 -6.33 9.90
CA PRO A 96 -8.16 -6.57 10.92
C PRO A 96 -8.29 -8.06 11.25
N GLU A 97 -8.62 -8.34 12.50
CA GLU A 97 -8.99 -9.68 12.96
C GLU A 97 -10.43 -10.01 12.55
N GLY A 98 -10.75 -11.31 12.53
CA GLY A 98 -12.10 -11.79 12.28
C GLY A 98 -12.50 -11.82 10.78
N PRO A 99 -13.76 -11.51 10.42
CA PRO A 99 -14.30 -11.79 9.09
C PRO A 99 -13.60 -11.07 7.92
N ASN A 100 -12.92 -9.96 8.20
CA ASN A 100 -12.25 -9.13 7.20
C ASN A 100 -10.75 -9.42 7.05
N ILE A 101 -10.23 -10.43 7.76
CA ILE A 101 -8.81 -10.81 7.68
C ILE A 101 -8.38 -11.06 6.22
N GLY A 102 -7.29 -10.42 5.82
CA GLY A 102 -6.70 -10.50 4.46
C GLY A 102 -7.43 -9.69 3.39
N LEU A 103 -8.65 -9.19 3.65
CA LEU A 103 -9.45 -8.41 2.69
C LEU A 103 -9.29 -6.90 2.85
N ILE A 104 -8.80 -6.49 4.01
CA ILE A 104 -8.44 -5.12 4.33
C ILE A 104 -6.99 -5.15 4.75
N ASN A 105 -6.14 -4.57 3.92
CA ASN A 105 -4.70 -4.53 4.15
C ASN A 105 -4.23 -3.08 4.22
N SER A 106 -2.98 -2.89 4.63
CA SER A 106 -2.37 -1.56 4.72
C SER A 106 -1.15 -1.49 3.80
N LEU A 107 -0.92 -0.32 3.18
CA LEU A 107 0.28 -0.11 2.38
C LEU A 107 1.53 -0.20 3.27
N ALA A 108 2.58 -0.84 2.74
CA ALA A 108 3.88 -0.86 3.39
C ALA A 108 4.50 0.55 3.44
N THR A 109 5.53 0.73 4.28
CA THR A 109 6.08 2.04 4.62
C THR A 109 6.54 2.85 3.39
N TYR A 110 7.33 2.24 2.50
CA TYR A 110 7.88 2.93 1.32
C TYR A 110 7.10 2.71 0.01
N ALA A 111 5.99 2.00 0.07
CA ALA A 111 5.18 1.68 -1.10
C ALA A 111 4.60 2.94 -1.76
N LYS A 112 4.58 2.96 -3.11
CA LYS A 112 3.97 4.01 -3.93
C LYS A 112 3.05 3.39 -4.97
N ILE A 113 2.07 4.17 -5.44
CA ILE A 113 1.17 3.76 -6.52
C ILE A 113 1.60 4.51 -7.78
N ASN A 114 1.84 3.80 -8.87
CA ASN A 114 2.22 4.40 -10.15
C ASN A 114 1.00 4.89 -10.93
N ARG A 115 1.22 5.52 -12.10
CA ARG A 115 0.15 6.10 -12.93
C ARG A 115 -0.86 5.07 -13.46
N TYR A 116 -0.48 3.80 -13.51
CA TYR A 116 -1.34 2.70 -13.95
C TYR A 116 -2.10 2.03 -12.81
N GLY A 117 -1.83 2.42 -11.56
CA GLY A 117 -2.47 1.87 -10.37
C GLY A 117 -1.73 0.69 -9.73
N PHE A 118 -0.53 0.32 -10.21
CA PHE A 118 0.27 -0.73 -9.59
C PHE A 118 1.06 -0.19 -8.39
N ILE A 119 1.22 -1.03 -7.38
CA ILE A 119 2.04 -0.72 -6.21
C ILE A 119 3.50 -1.06 -6.51
N GLU A 120 4.37 -0.09 -6.32
CA GLU A 120 5.81 -0.17 -6.50
C GLU A 120 6.51 -0.01 -5.16
N THR A 121 7.67 -0.64 -5.04
CA THR A 121 8.53 -0.56 -3.85
C THR A 121 9.95 -0.20 -4.29
N PRO A 122 10.70 0.59 -3.49
CA PRO A 122 12.02 1.04 -3.88
C PRO A 122 13.09 -0.02 -3.64
N TYR A 123 14.09 -0.05 -4.50
CA TYR A 123 15.30 -0.87 -4.35
C TYR A 123 16.54 -0.03 -4.68
N ARG A 124 17.66 -0.31 -4.02
CA ARG A 124 18.98 0.22 -4.39
C ARG A 124 19.53 -0.63 -5.53
N LYS A 125 20.09 0.03 -6.54
CA LYS A 125 20.73 -0.65 -7.67
C LYS A 125 22.10 -1.18 -7.28
N VAL A 126 22.40 -2.40 -7.70
CA VAL A 126 23.71 -3.04 -7.55
C VAL A 126 24.39 -3.10 -8.91
N VAL A 127 25.66 -2.69 -8.98
CA VAL A 127 26.48 -2.74 -10.20
C VAL A 127 27.80 -3.42 -9.84
N ASP A 128 28.15 -4.49 -10.54
CA ASP A 128 29.38 -5.26 -10.35
C ASP A 128 29.64 -5.65 -8.88
N GLY A 129 28.59 -6.10 -8.18
CA GLY A 129 28.66 -6.50 -6.77
C GLY A 129 28.80 -5.35 -5.77
N LYS A 130 28.61 -4.10 -6.21
CA LYS A 130 28.60 -2.90 -5.35
C LYS A 130 27.23 -2.24 -5.35
N VAL A 131 26.73 -1.98 -4.14
CA VAL A 131 25.47 -1.30 -3.91
C VAL A 131 25.67 0.21 -4.14
N THR A 132 24.80 0.80 -4.95
CA THR A 132 24.81 2.23 -5.27
C THR A 132 23.73 2.98 -4.48
N ASP A 133 23.79 4.30 -4.49
CA ASP A 133 22.75 5.17 -3.90
C ASP A 133 21.59 5.47 -4.86
N GLU A 134 21.63 4.92 -6.08
CA GLU A 134 20.54 5.03 -7.04
C GLU A 134 19.36 4.16 -6.59
N VAL A 135 18.24 4.81 -6.27
CA VAL A 135 16.99 4.13 -5.86
C VAL A 135 16.02 4.09 -7.03
N ARG A 136 15.55 2.88 -7.35
CA ARG A 136 14.54 2.64 -8.39
C ARG A 136 13.29 2.01 -7.79
N TYR A 137 12.13 2.54 -8.16
CA TYR A 137 10.84 1.93 -7.85
C TYR A 137 10.51 0.83 -8.85
N ILE A 138 10.10 -0.33 -8.35
CA ILE A 138 9.88 -1.52 -9.18
C ILE A 138 8.52 -2.14 -8.86
N SER A 139 7.77 -2.42 -9.91
CA SER A 139 6.47 -3.09 -9.84
C SER A 139 6.61 -4.60 -9.58
N ALA A 140 5.55 -5.25 -9.10
CA ALA A 140 5.58 -6.69 -8.82
C ALA A 140 5.90 -7.54 -10.07
N MET A 141 5.50 -7.06 -11.26
CA MET A 141 5.72 -7.75 -12.54
C MET A 141 7.19 -7.68 -13.00
N GLU A 142 7.87 -6.59 -12.68
CA GLU A 142 9.29 -6.42 -12.99
C GLU A 142 10.19 -7.12 -11.97
N GLU A 143 9.79 -7.14 -10.69
CA GLU A 143 10.59 -7.68 -9.58
C GLU A 143 11.08 -9.11 -9.83
N GLY A 144 10.22 -9.99 -10.37
CA GLY A 144 10.55 -11.40 -10.59
C GLY A 144 11.71 -11.67 -11.55
N ARG A 145 12.14 -10.66 -12.32
CA ARG A 145 13.28 -10.77 -13.25
C ARG A 145 14.62 -10.59 -12.57
N TYR A 146 14.63 -9.89 -11.43
CA TYR A 146 15.84 -9.45 -10.75
C TYR A 146 16.20 -10.36 -9.58
N THR A 147 17.50 -10.46 -9.31
CA THR A 147 18.02 -11.05 -8.06
C THR A 147 18.20 -9.94 -7.02
N ILE A 148 17.50 -10.06 -5.88
CA ILE A 148 17.40 -8.99 -4.89
C ILE A 148 18.02 -9.44 -3.56
N ALA A 149 19.00 -8.70 -3.05
CA ALA A 149 19.57 -8.91 -1.73
C ALA A 149 18.74 -8.25 -0.62
N GLN A 150 18.78 -8.84 0.57
CA GLN A 150 18.12 -8.27 1.76
C GLN A 150 18.85 -7.02 2.26
N ALA A 151 18.11 -6.13 2.94
CA ALA A 151 18.64 -4.86 3.46
C ALA A 151 19.75 -5.03 4.52
N ASN A 152 19.80 -6.17 5.20
CA ASN A 152 20.76 -6.50 6.27
C ASN A 152 21.99 -7.26 5.76
N ALA A 153 22.16 -7.44 4.45
CA ALA A 153 23.37 -8.02 3.89
C ALA A 153 24.59 -7.18 4.30
N GLU A 154 25.66 -7.83 4.75
CA GLU A 154 26.88 -7.16 5.17
C GLU A 154 27.60 -6.52 3.98
N LEU A 155 27.94 -5.24 4.11
CA LEU A 155 28.63 -4.45 3.10
C LEU A 155 29.95 -3.89 3.66
N ASP A 156 30.97 -3.77 2.81
CA ASP A 156 32.20 -3.07 3.14
C ASP A 156 32.03 -1.53 3.07
N ALA A 157 33.06 -0.79 3.47
CA ALA A 157 33.05 0.69 3.44
C ALA A 157 32.91 1.30 2.03
N LYS A 158 33.06 0.49 0.97
CA LYS A 158 32.92 0.89 -0.44
C LYS A 158 31.59 0.42 -1.04
N GLY A 159 30.71 -0.19 -0.24
CA GLY A 159 29.41 -0.70 -0.64
C GLY A 159 29.45 -2.07 -1.34
N ALA A 160 30.57 -2.79 -1.32
CA ALA A 160 30.64 -4.15 -1.87
C ALA A 160 30.12 -5.18 -0.85
N PHE A 161 29.48 -6.24 -1.33
CA PHE A 161 29.02 -7.32 -0.44
C PHE A 161 30.18 -8.08 0.20
N VAL A 162 30.03 -8.39 1.49
CA VAL A 162 30.96 -9.23 2.24
C VAL A 162 30.52 -10.69 2.14
N GLY A 163 31.42 -11.56 1.67
CA GLY A 163 31.17 -12.99 1.52
C GLY A 163 30.95 -13.44 0.08
N GLU A 164 31.01 -14.75 -0.14
CA GLU A 164 30.89 -15.34 -1.48
C GLU A 164 29.45 -15.65 -1.90
N LEU A 165 28.57 -15.91 -0.91
CA LEU A 165 27.18 -16.27 -1.12
C LEU A 165 26.29 -15.43 -0.21
N ILE A 166 25.43 -14.61 -0.82
CA ILE A 166 24.54 -13.69 -0.13
C ILE A 166 23.11 -14.22 -0.22
N PRO A 167 22.33 -14.18 0.88
CA PRO A 167 20.90 -14.45 0.86
C PRO A 167 20.16 -13.50 -0.06
N ILE A 168 19.43 -14.05 -1.01
CA ILE A 168 18.66 -13.30 -2.01
C ILE A 168 17.22 -13.78 -2.09
N ARG A 169 16.37 -12.91 -2.63
CA ARG A 169 15.04 -13.25 -3.14
C ARG A 169 15.05 -13.16 -4.66
N ARG A 170 14.54 -14.18 -5.33
CA ARG A 170 14.29 -14.16 -6.79
C ARG A 170 12.96 -14.82 -7.08
N ALA A 171 12.08 -14.11 -7.78
CA ALA A 171 10.73 -14.59 -8.14
C ALA A 171 9.91 -15.18 -6.96
N GLY A 172 10.13 -14.69 -5.73
CA GLY A 172 9.43 -15.15 -4.53
C GLY A 172 10.15 -16.28 -3.77
N GLU A 173 11.20 -16.87 -4.32
CA GLU A 173 12.00 -17.90 -3.66
C GLU A 173 13.22 -17.29 -2.97
N ILE A 174 13.60 -17.89 -1.84
CA ILE A 174 14.80 -17.53 -1.09
C ILE A 174 15.93 -18.45 -1.52
N GLY A 175 17.08 -17.87 -1.84
CA GLY A 175 18.26 -18.61 -2.27
C GLY A 175 19.55 -17.90 -1.89
N LEU A 176 20.66 -18.43 -2.40
CA LEU A 176 21.98 -17.83 -2.28
C LEU A 176 22.49 -17.48 -3.68
N ALA A 177 23.07 -16.30 -3.83
CA ALA A 177 23.73 -15.89 -5.06
C ALA A 177 25.07 -15.22 -4.77
N ARG A 178 25.95 -15.22 -5.76
CA ARG A 178 27.22 -14.50 -5.67
C ARG A 178 26.96 -13.00 -5.79
N PRO A 179 27.78 -12.13 -5.18
CA PRO A 179 27.65 -10.68 -5.30
C PRO A 179 27.51 -10.16 -6.74
N THR A 180 28.19 -10.78 -7.70
CA THR A 180 28.13 -10.41 -9.13
C THR A 180 26.79 -10.68 -9.79
N ASP A 181 26.00 -11.61 -9.25
CA ASP A 181 24.72 -12.04 -9.81
C ASP A 181 23.53 -11.27 -9.20
N ILE A 182 23.80 -10.34 -8.26
CA ILE A 182 22.82 -9.50 -7.57
C ILE A 182 22.65 -8.18 -8.34
N GLU A 183 21.41 -7.83 -8.63
CA GLU A 183 21.09 -6.62 -9.41
C GLU A 183 20.48 -5.51 -8.55
N LEU A 184 19.86 -5.88 -7.42
CA LEU A 184 19.13 -4.97 -6.56
C LEU A 184 19.30 -5.34 -5.08
N MET A 185 19.05 -4.39 -4.20
CA MET A 185 19.03 -4.58 -2.74
C MET A 185 17.86 -3.80 -2.12
N ASP A 186 17.21 -4.37 -1.10
CA ASP A 186 16.20 -3.65 -0.31
C ASP A 186 16.79 -2.34 0.28
N VAL A 187 15.95 -1.31 0.44
CA VAL A 187 16.42 0.00 0.95
C VAL A 187 16.50 0.00 2.48
N SER A 188 15.58 -0.70 3.14
CA SER A 188 15.47 -0.70 4.60
C SER A 188 14.79 -1.98 5.09
N PRO A 189 15.18 -2.53 6.25
CA PRO A 189 14.45 -3.65 6.87
C PRO A 189 12.97 -3.32 7.15
N LYS A 190 12.65 -2.04 7.40
CA LYS A 190 11.28 -1.57 7.65
C LYS A 190 10.42 -1.49 6.39
N GLN A 191 10.98 -1.77 5.21
CA GLN A 191 10.25 -1.72 3.95
C GLN A 191 9.10 -2.73 3.88
N LEU A 192 9.22 -3.85 4.59
CA LEU A 192 8.21 -4.91 4.61
C LEU A 192 6.92 -4.52 5.36
N VAL A 193 7.04 -3.71 6.40
CA VAL A 193 5.96 -3.46 7.37
C VAL A 193 5.28 -2.12 7.13
N SER A 194 4.07 -1.96 7.66
CA SER A 194 3.33 -0.70 7.64
C SER A 194 3.87 0.28 8.67
N VAL A 195 3.35 1.51 8.65
CA VAL A 195 3.69 2.55 9.61
C VAL A 195 3.34 2.12 11.04
N ALA A 196 2.18 1.50 11.27
CA ALA A 196 1.77 1.06 12.61
C ALA A 196 2.64 -0.08 13.14
N ALA A 197 2.92 -1.09 12.31
CA ALA A 197 3.78 -2.20 12.71
C ALA A 197 5.24 -1.75 12.93
N ALA A 198 5.74 -0.77 12.17
CA ALA A 198 7.09 -0.22 12.34
C ALA A 198 7.32 0.53 13.67
N LEU A 199 6.25 0.89 14.40
CA LEU A 199 6.33 1.53 15.71
C LEU A 199 6.52 0.53 16.86
N ILE A 200 6.40 -0.78 16.60
CA ILE A 200 6.61 -1.83 17.60
C ILE A 200 8.13 -2.06 17.75
N PRO A 201 8.74 -1.78 18.91
CA PRO A 201 10.15 -2.11 19.14
C PRO A 201 10.33 -3.62 19.25
N PHE A 202 11.49 -4.12 18.80
CA PHE A 202 11.84 -5.55 18.86
C PHE A 202 10.85 -6.48 18.16
N LEU A 203 10.18 -5.97 17.12
CA LEU A 203 9.16 -6.69 16.33
C LEU A 203 9.65 -8.06 15.84
N GLU A 204 10.94 -8.19 15.53
CA GLU A 204 11.58 -9.44 15.11
C GLU A 204 11.56 -10.56 16.17
N ASN A 205 11.30 -10.24 17.43
CA ASN A 205 11.19 -11.19 18.54
C ASN A 205 9.74 -11.56 18.87
N ASP A 206 8.76 -10.91 18.22
CA ASP A 206 7.35 -11.15 18.44
C ASP A 206 6.77 -12.09 17.37
N ASP A 207 5.85 -12.97 17.78
CA ASP A 207 5.06 -13.77 16.85
C ASP A 207 4.16 -12.86 15.97
N ALA A 208 3.98 -13.24 14.71
CA ALA A 208 3.22 -12.45 13.74
C ALA A 208 1.78 -12.15 14.19
N ASN A 209 1.10 -13.09 14.87
CA ASN A 209 -0.26 -12.86 15.36
C ASN A 209 -0.27 -11.84 16.51
N ARG A 210 0.76 -11.84 17.36
CA ARG A 210 0.91 -10.89 18.46
C ARG A 210 1.25 -9.49 17.94
N ALA A 211 2.15 -9.42 16.95
CA ALA A 211 2.45 -8.19 16.24
C ALA A 211 1.21 -7.59 15.56
N LEU A 212 0.38 -8.43 14.93
CA LEU A 212 -0.89 -8.02 14.33
C LEU A 212 -1.81 -7.38 15.38
N MET A 213 -2.04 -8.07 16.50
CA MET A 213 -2.84 -7.54 17.62
C MET A 213 -2.26 -6.23 18.14
N GLY A 214 -0.94 -6.15 18.35
CA GLY A 214 -0.26 -4.95 18.83
C GLY A 214 -0.45 -3.75 17.89
N SER A 215 -0.29 -3.96 16.58
CA SER A 215 -0.49 -2.91 15.57
C SER A 215 -1.95 -2.41 15.54
N ASN A 216 -2.92 -3.31 15.73
CA ASN A 216 -4.34 -2.97 15.81
C ASN A 216 -4.70 -2.22 17.09
N MET A 217 -4.13 -2.61 18.23
CA MET A 217 -4.39 -1.98 19.53
C MET A 217 -3.84 -0.55 19.61
N GLN A 218 -2.69 -0.26 18.99
CA GLN A 218 -2.15 1.11 18.95
C GLN A 218 -3.14 2.13 18.34
N ARG A 219 -3.96 1.72 17.36
CA ARG A 219 -4.96 2.58 16.71
C ARG A 219 -6.17 2.87 17.59
N GLN A 220 -6.34 2.12 18.68
CA GLN A 220 -7.43 2.28 19.65
C GLN A 220 -6.99 3.07 20.89
N ALA A 221 -5.71 3.42 21.01
CA ALA A 221 -5.19 4.18 22.13
C ALA A 221 -5.85 5.56 22.21
N VAL A 222 -6.31 5.92 23.41
CA VAL A 222 -6.98 7.20 23.68
C VAL A 222 -5.92 8.27 24.02
N PRO A 223 -5.92 9.44 23.37
CA PRO A 223 -5.04 10.54 23.74
C PRO A 223 -5.27 11.01 25.18
N LEU A 224 -4.20 11.09 25.96
CA LEU A 224 -4.24 11.56 27.36
C LEU A 224 -4.16 13.10 27.43
N VAL A 225 -4.55 13.67 28.58
CA VAL A 225 -4.42 15.12 28.84
C VAL A 225 -2.96 15.58 28.78
N ARG A 226 -2.03 14.74 29.25
CA ARG A 226 -0.59 14.94 29.16
C ARG A 226 0.04 13.68 28.59
N ALA A 227 0.52 13.76 27.35
CA ALA A 227 1.23 12.67 26.70
C ALA A 227 2.73 12.71 27.01
N GLU A 228 3.33 11.54 27.14
CA GLU A 228 4.78 11.37 27.31
C GLU A 228 5.30 10.51 26.16
N ALA A 229 6.51 10.82 25.69
CA ALA A 229 7.16 10.02 24.66
C ALA A 229 7.60 8.66 25.26
N PRO A 230 7.54 7.57 24.48
CA PRO A 230 8.00 6.28 24.98
C PRO A 230 9.51 6.32 25.26
N ILE A 231 9.93 5.66 26.35
CA ILE A 231 11.35 5.53 26.69
C ILE A 231 12.11 4.70 25.65
N VAL A 232 11.45 3.68 25.09
CA VAL A 232 11.97 2.84 24.00
C VAL A 232 11.10 3.04 22.77
N GLY A 233 11.69 3.58 21.71
CA GLY A 233 11.03 3.83 20.42
C GLY A 233 11.83 3.24 19.26
N THR A 234 11.27 3.31 18.05
CA THR A 234 11.89 2.73 16.85
C THR A 234 12.52 3.77 15.91
N GLY A 235 12.54 5.04 16.30
CA GLY A 235 13.06 6.15 15.50
C GLY A 235 12.29 7.44 15.75
#